data_AF-A0A1I2A9X8-F1
#
_entry.id   AF-A0A1I2A9X8-F1
#
_cell.length_a   1.000
_cell.length_b   1.000
_cell.length_c   1.000
_cell.angle_alpha   90.00
_cell.angle_beta   90.00
_cell.angle_gamma   90.00
#
_symmetry.space_group_name_H-M   'P 1'
#
loop_
_entity.id
_entity.type
_entity.pdbx_description
1 polymer ?
#
loop_
_entity_poly.entity_id
_entity_poly.type
_entity_poly.pdbx_seq_one_letter_code
_entity_poly.pdbx_strand_id
1 'polypeptide(L)'
;MHRLYDMVFTNQKEKQKLYYKAISLEVNAQQGMLFLSKEASVDLLTYFNCFSIIKWKQYTTLKELIIAGEIAGKAEIKIFTAGKGGKTIDIFKTEGVFVKSFKIKDLSGELLGLEIKATTDCCIKEISYNGEFESWRNLKIRAVICTYKREKYVNATIKKLSDFSHEFPWFSSLVVDNGSTLPTCNTEIVKIIHNPNYGGSGGFTRGLMEELRSNSSDYVLLMDDDIDLEPAVLNHMYGLLCGIKEEYKESFLSGAMLRMQTPVIQHENTAYWGKIRLHSLGSGWDLSKQDTLVKNEQIPDRENHYGAWWFCCIPLTRVPQIGYPLPVFIKGDDIEYGIRNNRKIIHMNGIGIWHEAFENKQSLWVDYYAYRNFFIMNQYAKGCNRWTLLAMICGRLTVHFIKRHFKETKIFNIALRDAMQGFDRLTAVPAEKQLEQVRALQGDGSYIAAVFSILWKAFKCMFLYEKIKKDYLAFRQEKLMDAVFWREYLKNGKYTL
;
A
#
# COMPACT_ATOMS: atom_id res chain seq x y z
N MET A 1 -12.43 -19.49 -18.04
CA MET A 1 -11.83 -18.20 -18.44
C MET A 1 -12.32 -17.10 -17.49
N HIS A 2 -11.41 -16.32 -16.93
CA HIS A 2 -11.71 -15.24 -15.97
C HIS A 2 -11.16 -13.90 -16.49
N ARG A 3 -11.96 -12.82 -16.44
CA ARG A 3 -11.50 -11.45 -16.74
C ARG A 3 -10.63 -10.96 -15.59
N LEU A 4 -9.42 -10.50 -15.89
CA LEU A 4 -8.43 -10.09 -14.89
C LEU A 4 -8.51 -8.59 -14.63
N TYR A 5 -8.31 -7.79 -15.67
CA TYR A 5 -8.45 -6.34 -15.65
C TYR A 5 -8.45 -5.81 -17.09
N ASP A 6 -8.95 -4.59 -17.21
CA ASP A 6 -9.11 -3.90 -18.47
C ASP A 6 -8.00 -2.88 -18.67
N MET A 7 -7.64 -2.63 -19.92
CA MET A 7 -6.86 -1.46 -20.27
C MET A 7 -7.71 -0.22 -20.05
N VAL A 8 -7.13 0.75 -19.37
CA VAL A 8 -7.78 2.02 -19.02
C VAL A 8 -7.13 3.18 -19.77
N PHE A 9 -7.92 4.22 -20.01
CA PHE A 9 -7.47 5.44 -20.67
C PHE A 9 -7.92 6.67 -19.89
N THR A 10 -7.12 7.73 -19.94
CA THR A 10 -7.39 8.98 -19.21
C THR A 10 -7.25 10.19 -20.11
N ASN A 11 -8.10 11.20 -19.89
CA ASN A 11 -7.96 12.52 -20.50
C ASN A 11 -7.13 13.49 -19.63
N GLN A 12 -6.67 13.06 -18.46
CA GLN A 12 -5.81 13.86 -17.57
C GLN A 12 -4.38 13.87 -18.13
N LYS A 13 -3.99 14.99 -18.74
CA LYS A 13 -2.70 15.14 -19.47
C LYS A 13 -1.49 14.78 -18.62
N GLU A 14 -1.50 15.15 -17.34
CA GLU A 14 -0.44 14.91 -16.37
C GLU A 14 -0.25 13.42 -16.00
N LYS A 15 -1.29 12.61 -16.19
CA LYS A 15 -1.28 11.15 -15.95
C LYS A 15 -1.22 10.33 -17.23
N GLN A 16 -1.54 10.92 -18.38
CA GLN A 16 -1.69 10.25 -19.67
C GLN A 16 -0.64 9.16 -19.94
N LYS A 17 0.64 9.45 -19.70
CA LYS A 17 1.75 8.53 -19.97
C LYS A 17 1.74 7.22 -19.16
N LEU A 18 0.96 7.15 -18.08
CA LEU A 18 0.76 5.93 -17.29
C LEU A 18 -0.34 5.02 -17.87
N TYR A 19 -1.11 5.53 -18.82
CA TYR A 19 -2.21 4.85 -19.49
C TYR A 19 -1.83 4.57 -20.95
N TYR A 20 -1.36 5.58 -21.69
CA TYR A 20 -0.94 5.40 -23.07
C TYR A 20 0.11 6.44 -23.51
N LYS A 21 0.96 6.08 -24.48
CA LYS A 21 1.92 6.98 -25.12
C LYS A 21 1.51 7.18 -26.57
N ALA A 22 1.03 8.38 -26.90
CA ALA A 22 0.76 8.76 -28.27
C ALA A 22 2.08 8.97 -29.02
N ILE A 23 2.28 8.22 -30.12
CA ILE A 23 3.47 8.34 -30.97
C ILE A 23 3.28 9.47 -32.00
N SER A 24 2.04 9.69 -32.42
CA SER A 24 1.62 10.80 -33.29
C SER A 24 0.66 11.74 -32.56
N LEU A 25 0.55 12.97 -33.06
CA LEU A 25 -0.53 13.88 -32.66
C LEU A 25 -1.86 13.32 -33.22
N GLU A 26 -2.97 13.49 -32.48
CA GLU A 26 -4.32 12.94 -32.76
C GLU A 26 -4.68 11.59 -32.10
N VAL A 27 -4.38 11.46 -30.80
CA VAL A 27 -4.96 10.43 -29.92
C VAL A 27 -5.69 11.09 -28.76
N ASN A 28 -6.97 10.76 -28.54
CA ASN A 28 -7.80 11.35 -27.48
C ASN A 28 -8.56 10.29 -26.70
N ALA A 29 -8.57 10.41 -25.36
CA ALA A 29 -9.34 9.53 -24.50
C ALA A 29 -10.65 10.21 -24.07
N GLN A 30 -11.77 9.53 -24.23
CA GLN A 30 -13.08 10.04 -23.85
C GLN A 30 -13.98 8.89 -23.42
N GLN A 31 -14.66 9.04 -22.28
CA GLN A 31 -15.62 8.05 -21.75
C GLN A 31 -15.03 6.62 -21.64
N GLY A 32 -13.76 6.51 -21.24
CA GLY A 32 -13.08 5.21 -21.11
C GLY A 32 -12.64 4.57 -22.43
N MET A 33 -12.88 5.23 -23.57
CA MET A 33 -12.45 4.79 -24.90
C MET A 33 -11.27 5.61 -25.41
N LEU A 34 -10.51 5.08 -26.36
CA LEU A 34 -9.39 5.76 -26.99
C LEU A 34 -9.63 5.94 -28.49
N PHE A 35 -9.64 7.18 -28.95
CA PHE A 35 -9.85 7.57 -30.34
C PHE A 35 -8.52 7.88 -31.01
N LEU A 36 -8.31 7.33 -32.20
CA LEU A 36 -7.12 7.49 -33.01
C LEU A 36 -7.54 7.88 -34.43
N SER A 37 -6.99 8.98 -34.95
CA SER A 37 -7.12 9.29 -36.37
C SER A 37 -6.37 8.29 -37.25
N LYS A 38 -6.71 8.24 -38.54
CA LYS A 38 -5.95 7.48 -39.54
C LYS A 38 -4.45 7.74 -39.45
N GLU A 39 -3.65 6.67 -39.56
CA GLU A 39 -2.19 6.63 -39.38
C GLU A 39 -1.68 6.91 -37.96
N ALA A 40 -2.54 7.30 -37.01
CA ALA A 40 -2.12 7.53 -35.65
C ALA A 40 -1.73 6.22 -34.96
N SER A 41 -0.78 6.30 -34.02
CA SER A 41 -0.32 5.14 -33.28
C SER A 41 -0.14 5.41 -31.79
N VAL A 42 -0.38 4.37 -31.01
CA VAL A 42 -0.30 4.41 -29.55
C VAL A 42 0.44 3.19 -29.01
N ASP A 43 1.29 3.43 -28.02
CA ASP A 43 1.93 2.40 -27.20
C ASP A 43 1.20 2.29 -25.85
N LEU A 44 0.70 1.08 -25.57
CA LEU A 44 -0.03 0.70 -24.36
C LEU A 44 0.83 -0.09 -23.37
N LEU A 45 2.14 -0.24 -23.61
CA LEU A 45 3.09 -0.69 -22.60
C LEU A 45 3.34 0.44 -21.57
N THR A 46 2.37 0.63 -20.71
CA THR A 46 2.31 1.68 -19.69
C THR A 46 2.00 1.08 -18.31
N TYR A 47 2.16 1.86 -17.24
CA TYR A 47 2.05 1.35 -15.88
C TYR A 47 0.72 0.63 -15.60
N PHE A 48 -0.43 1.19 -16.01
CA PHE A 48 -1.74 0.57 -15.77
C PHE A 48 -2.15 -0.48 -16.81
N ASN A 49 -1.60 -0.44 -18.04
CA ASN A 49 -2.05 -1.29 -19.14
C ASN A 49 -1.08 -2.41 -19.52
N CYS A 50 0.15 -2.41 -19.01
CA CYS A 50 1.08 -3.52 -19.22
C CYS A 50 0.64 -4.77 -18.44
N PHE A 51 1.06 -5.94 -18.92
CA PHE A 51 0.86 -7.21 -18.23
C PHE A 51 2.20 -7.75 -17.72
N SER A 52 2.32 -7.93 -16.40
CA SER A 52 3.55 -8.43 -15.78
C SER A 52 3.68 -9.95 -15.88
N ILE A 53 4.30 -10.40 -16.97
CA ILE A 53 4.52 -11.83 -17.26
C ILE A 53 5.19 -12.52 -16.06
N ILE A 54 6.25 -11.91 -15.51
CA ILE A 54 7.02 -12.56 -14.44
C ILE A 54 6.24 -12.63 -13.13
N LYS A 55 5.42 -11.62 -12.77
CA LYS A 55 4.67 -11.64 -11.51
C LYS A 55 3.45 -12.54 -11.59
N TRP A 56 2.73 -12.56 -12.72
CA TRP A 56 1.63 -13.50 -12.92
C TRP A 56 2.15 -14.95 -12.88
N LYS A 57 3.28 -15.28 -13.52
CA LYS A 57 3.95 -16.58 -13.39
C LYS A 57 4.38 -16.90 -11.96
N GLN A 58 4.89 -15.89 -11.26
CA GLN A 58 5.41 -16.05 -9.91
C GLN A 58 4.28 -16.34 -8.93
N TYR A 59 3.27 -15.46 -8.86
CA TYR A 59 2.27 -15.44 -7.80
C TYR A 59 1.03 -16.29 -8.07
N THR A 60 0.71 -16.60 -9.32
CA THR A 60 -0.58 -17.22 -9.68
C THR A 60 -0.43 -18.55 -10.40
N THR A 61 -1.53 -19.29 -10.48
CA THR A 61 -1.63 -20.55 -11.24
C THR A 61 -2.06 -20.33 -12.70
N LEU A 62 -1.85 -19.13 -13.25
CA LEU A 62 -2.19 -18.81 -14.64
C LEU A 62 -1.52 -19.82 -15.60
N LYS A 63 -2.29 -20.37 -16.53
CA LYS A 63 -1.84 -21.27 -17.61
C LYS A 63 -1.82 -20.56 -18.96
N GLU A 64 -2.89 -19.82 -19.24
CA GLU A 64 -3.11 -19.21 -20.54
C GLU A 64 -3.60 -17.78 -20.35
N LEU A 65 -2.92 -16.85 -21.03
CA LEU A 65 -3.26 -15.44 -21.10
C LEU A 65 -4.04 -15.19 -22.38
N ILE A 66 -5.21 -14.59 -22.25
CA ILE A 66 -6.10 -14.24 -23.35
C ILE A 66 -6.23 -12.72 -23.40
N ILE A 67 -5.95 -12.14 -24.56
CA ILE A 67 -6.11 -10.72 -24.84
C ILE A 67 -7.31 -10.58 -25.77
N ALA A 68 -8.35 -9.91 -25.31
CA ALA A 68 -9.58 -9.70 -26.06
C ALA A 68 -9.90 -8.22 -26.13
N GLY A 69 -10.51 -7.76 -27.23
CA GLY A 69 -10.93 -6.38 -27.34
C GLY A 69 -11.84 -6.12 -28.52
N GLU A 70 -12.36 -4.91 -28.58
CA GLU A 70 -13.22 -4.42 -29.65
C GLU A 70 -12.71 -3.06 -30.16
N ILE A 71 -12.46 -2.99 -31.47
CA ILE A 71 -12.08 -1.75 -32.16
C ILE A 71 -13.13 -1.43 -33.22
N ALA A 72 -13.70 -0.23 -33.17
CA ALA A 72 -14.48 0.32 -34.28
C ALA A 72 -13.53 1.01 -35.27
N GLY A 73 -13.64 0.69 -36.56
CA GLY A 73 -12.66 1.07 -37.58
C GLY A 73 -11.57 0.01 -37.75
N LYS A 74 -10.56 0.32 -38.56
CA LYS A 74 -9.48 -0.62 -38.93
C LYS A 74 -8.18 -0.25 -38.24
N ALA A 75 -7.55 -1.22 -37.57
CA ALA A 75 -6.26 -1.02 -36.94
C ALA A 75 -5.35 -2.25 -37.12
N GLU A 76 -4.05 -2.02 -37.07
CA GLU A 76 -3.03 -3.04 -36.90
C GLU A 76 -2.58 -3.07 -35.44
N ILE A 77 -2.59 -4.24 -34.82
CA ILE A 77 -2.18 -4.46 -33.45
C ILE A 77 -0.90 -5.30 -33.45
N LYS A 78 0.11 -4.81 -32.75
CA LYS A 78 1.35 -5.53 -32.43
C LYS A 78 1.35 -5.88 -30.96
N ILE A 79 1.40 -7.17 -30.65
CA ILE A 79 1.60 -7.68 -29.29
C ILE A 79 3.08 -8.01 -29.13
N PHE A 80 3.70 -7.48 -28.09
CA PHE A 80 5.14 -7.67 -27.86
C PHE A 80 5.45 -7.80 -26.37
N THR A 81 6.65 -8.31 -26.10
CA THR A 81 7.21 -8.44 -24.75
C THR A 81 8.42 -7.54 -24.58
N ALA A 82 8.61 -7.02 -23.37
CA ALA A 82 9.67 -6.09 -23.02
C ALA A 82 10.55 -6.64 -21.88
N GLY A 83 11.81 -6.22 -21.89
CA GLY A 83 12.85 -6.64 -20.96
C GLY A 83 13.71 -7.80 -21.51
N LYS A 84 14.19 -8.70 -20.66
CA LYS A 84 15.19 -9.71 -21.06
C LYS A 84 14.58 -10.74 -22.02
N GLY A 85 15.06 -10.74 -23.27
CA GLY A 85 14.51 -11.61 -24.31
C GLY A 85 13.13 -11.16 -24.81
N GLY A 86 12.83 -9.85 -24.68
CA GLY A 86 11.66 -9.22 -25.27
C GLY A 86 11.66 -9.36 -26.79
N LYS A 87 10.48 -9.62 -27.35
CA LYS A 87 10.26 -9.86 -28.78
C LYS A 87 8.82 -9.52 -29.17
N THR A 88 8.60 -9.27 -30.45
CA THR A 88 7.25 -9.29 -31.02
C THR A 88 6.68 -10.71 -30.96
N ILE A 89 5.46 -10.85 -30.47
CA ILE A 89 4.74 -12.12 -30.32
C ILE A 89 3.77 -12.32 -31.48
N ASP A 90 3.02 -11.28 -31.85
CA ASP A 90 2.04 -11.34 -32.92
C ASP A 90 1.83 -9.95 -33.53
N ILE A 91 1.49 -9.90 -34.83
CA ILE A 91 1.06 -8.68 -35.54
C ILE A 91 -0.12 -9.07 -36.41
N PHE A 92 -1.25 -8.37 -36.27
CA PHE A 92 -2.44 -8.64 -37.03
C PHE A 92 -3.27 -7.38 -37.26
N LYS A 93 -4.08 -7.39 -38.33
CA LYS A 93 -5.07 -6.36 -38.60
C LYS A 93 -6.42 -6.81 -38.05
N THR A 94 -7.20 -5.85 -37.54
CA THR A 94 -8.53 -6.10 -37.00
C THR A 94 -9.51 -5.00 -37.40
N GLU A 95 -10.77 -5.39 -37.52
CA GLU A 95 -11.95 -4.55 -37.68
C GLU A 95 -13.05 -5.20 -36.83
N GLY A 96 -13.40 -4.60 -35.69
CA GLY A 96 -14.31 -5.18 -34.71
C GLY A 96 -13.60 -5.97 -33.59
N VAL A 97 -14.22 -7.07 -33.18
CA VAL A 97 -13.80 -7.90 -32.04
C VAL A 97 -12.61 -8.78 -32.40
N PHE A 98 -11.63 -8.87 -31.51
CA PHE A 98 -10.49 -9.79 -31.63
C PHE A 98 -10.23 -10.54 -30.32
N VAL A 99 -9.65 -11.74 -30.46
CA VAL A 99 -9.19 -12.56 -29.34
C VAL A 99 -7.87 -13.23 -29.71
N LYS A 100 -6.88 -13.13 -28.82
CA LYS A 100 -5.56 -13.77 -28.96
C LYS A 100 -5.22 -14.51 -27.68
N SER A 101 -4.71 -15.73 -27.81
CA SER A 101 -4.42 -16.59 -26.67
C SER A 101 -2.97 -17.05 -26.67
N PHE A 102 -2.35 -17.05 -25.49
CA PHE A 102 -0.94 -17.35 -25.30
C PHE A 102 -0.73 -18.18 -24.05
N LYS A 103 -0.09 -19.35 -24.18
CA LYS A 103 0.36 -20.11 -23.02
C LYS A 103 1.38 -19.28 -22.25
N ILE A 104 1.13 -19.05 -20.97
CA ILE A 104 1.97 -18.15 -20.17
C ILE A 104 3.44 -18.59 -20.18
N LYS A 105 3.67 -19.91 -20.16
CA LYS A 105 5.01 -20.52 -20.15
C LYS A 105 5.84 -20.17 -21.39
N ASP A 106 5.20 -19.92 -22.53
CA ASP A 106 5.86 -19.66 -23.82
C ASP A 106 6.23 -18.18 -24.00
N LEU A 107 5.70 -17.29 -23.13
CA LEU A 107 6.02 -15.86 -23.11
C LEU A 107 7.37 -15.61 -22.40
N SER A 108 8.25 -14.84 -23.04
CA SER A 108 9.53 -14.35 -22.49
C SER A 108 9.46 -12.88 -22.09
N GLY A 109 10.49 -12.36 -21.42
CA GLY A 109 10.50 -11.00 -20.90
C GLY A 109 9.73 -10.82 -19.60
N GLU A 110 9.77 -9.60 -19.07
CA GLU A 110 9.14 -9.21 -17.82
C GLU A 110 7.71 -8.71 -18.03
N LEU A 111 7.49 -7.96 -19.11
CA LEU A 111 6.23 -7.28 -19.40
C LEU A 111 5.73 -7.65 -20.79
N LEU A 112 4.41 -7.65 -20.97
CA LEU A 112 3.74 -7.68 -22.25
C LEU A 112 2.99 -6.36 -22.46
N GLY A 113 3.01 -5.86 -23.70
CA GLY A 113 2.32 -4.64 -24.11
C GLY A 113 1.79 -4.72 -25.54
N LEU A 114 0.98 -3.74 -25.90
CA LEU A 114 0.36 -3.60 -27.20
C LEU A 114 0.76 -2.26 -27.82
N GLU A 115 1.11 -2.29 -29.11
CA GLU A 115 1.17 -1.11 -29.97
C GLU A 115 0.01 -1.21 -30.96
N ILE A 116 -0.74 -0.13 -31.13
CA ILE A 116 -1.90 -0.09 -32.03
C ILE A 116 -1.69 1.05 -33.02
N LYS A 117 -1.78 0.74 -34.31
CA LYS A 117 -1.73 1.70 -35.41
C LYS A 117 -3.04 1.71 -36.19
N ALA A 118 -3.67 2.88 -36.24
CA ALA A 118 -4.91 3.12 -36.96
C ALA A 118 -4.67 3.10 -38.48
N THR A 119 -5.44 2.31 -39.22
CA THR A 119 -5.45 2.28 -40.70
C THR A 119 -6.58 3.14 -41.27
N THR A 120 -7.64 3.31 -40.50
CA THR A 120 -8.68 4.34 -40.65
C THR A 120 -8.80 5.07 -39.33
N ASP A 121 -9.60 6.13 -39.25
CA ASP A 121 -10.07 6.62 -37.96
C ASP A 121 -10.67 5.43 -37.19
N CYS A 122 -10.24 5.26 -35.95
CA CYS A 122 -10.65 4.13 -35.13
C CYS A 122 -10.85 4.52 -33.66
N CYS A 123 -11.66 3.72 -32.98
CA CYS A 123 -11.97 3.83 -31.58
C CYS A 123 -11.72 2.48 -30.92
N ILE A 124 -10.79 2.44 -29.97
CA ILE A 124 -10.59 1.32 -29.08
C ILE A 124 -11.67 1.42 -28.00
N LYS A 125 -12.66 0.54 -28.07
CA LYS A 125 -13.78 0.53 -27.13
C LYS A 125 -13.39 -0.16 -25.83
N GLU A 126 -12.79 -1.33 -25.94
CA GLU A 126 -12.24 -2.08 -24.80
C GLU A 126 -11.10 -2.99 -25.24
N ILE A 127 -10.13 -3.18 -24.35
CA ILE A 127 -9.15 -4.27 -24.41
C ILE A 127 -9.00 -4.80 -22.99
N SER A 128 -9.07 -6.12 -22.83
CA SER A 128 -9.01 -6.78 -21.53
C SER A 128 -7.99 -7.92 -21.53
N TYR A 129 -7.36 -8.11 -20.38
CA TYR A 129 -6.62 -9.32 -20.07
C TYR A 129 -7.56 -10.31 -19.38
N ASN A 130 -7.57 -11.52 -19.88
CA ASN A 130 -8.33 -12.65 -19.38
C ASN A 130 -7.36 -13.82 -19.15
N GLY A 131 -7.73 -14.76 -18.29
CA GLY A 131 -6.86 -15.89 -17.95
C GLY A 131 -7.60 -17.20 -17.71
N GLU A 132 -6.89 -18.29 -18.00
CA GLU A 132 -7.22 -19.63 -17.52
C GLU A 132 -6.22 -20.06 -16.46
N PHE A 133 -6.71 -20.59 -15.35
CA PHE A 133 -5.92 -20.91 -14.16
C PHE A 133 -6.07 -22.38 -13.79
N GLU A 134 -5.07 -22.94 -13.12
CA GLU A 134 -5.22 -24.27 -12.50
C GLU A 134 -6.20 -24.23 -11.33
N SER A 135 -6.16 -23.14 -10.57
CA SER A 135 -7.03 -22.90 -9.42
C SER A 135 -7.50 -21.46 -9.41
N TRP A 136 -8.79 -21.28 -9.23
CA TRP A 136 -9.42 -19.97 -9.09
C TRP A 136 -10.42 -20.00 -7.93
N ARG A 137 -10.33 -19.02 -7.04
CA ARG A 137 -11.29 -18.83 -5.94
C ARG A 137 -11.88 -17.44 -6.03
N ASN A 138 -13.20 -17.34 -6.12
CA ASN A 138 -13.88 -16.04 -5.98
C ASN A 138 -13.75 -15.57 -4.53
N LEU A 139 -13.37 -14.31 -4.36
CA LEU A 139 -13.07 -13.72 -3.06
C LEU A 139 -14.06 -12.62 -2.73
N LYS A 140 -14.24 -12.33 -1.44
CA LYS A 140 -14.83 -11.08 -0.97
C LYS A 140 -13.75 -10.21 -0.35
N ILE A 141 -13.70 -8.94 -0.76
CA ILE A 141 -12.71 -7.98 -0.26
C ILE A 141 -13.44 -6.79 0.36
N ARG A 142 -13.11 -6.47 1.61
CA ARG A 142 -13.57 -5.25 2.27
C ARG A 142 -12.44 -4.23 2.31
N ALA A 143 -12.63 -3.05 1.74
CA ALA A 143 -11.76 -1.92 2.02
C ALA A 143 -12.02 -1.38 3.42
N VAL A 144 -10.99 -1.22 4.24
CA VAL A 144 -11.05 -0.57 5.54
C VAL A 144 -10.35 0.78 5.45
N ILE A 145 -11.12 1.84 5.66
CA ILE A 145 -10.68 3.23 5.53
C ILE A 145 -10.78 3.89 6.89
N CYS A 146 -9.70 4.49 7.35
CA CYS A 146 -9.70 5.26 8.60
C CYS A 146 -9.77 6.74 8.29
N THR A 147 -10.65 7.47 8.95
CA THR A 147 -10.76 8.93 8.79
C THR A 147 -10.85 9.64 10.12
N TYR A 148 -10.40 10.90 10.17
CA TYR A 148 -10.52 11.77 11.33
C TYR A 148 -10.75 13.21 10.86
N LYS A 149 -12.02 13.66 10.88
CA LYS A 149 -12.41 15.05 10.55
C LYS A 149 -11.94 15.49 9.15
N ARG A 150 -12.13 14.61 8.16
CA ARG A 150 -11.73 14.78 6.75
C ARG A 150 -12.88 14.42 5.81
N GLU A 151 -14.09 14.86 6.16
CA GLU A 151 -15.36 14.49 5.53
C GLU A 151 -15.33 14.69 4.01
N LYS A 152 -14.71 15.78 3.53
CA LYS A 152 -14.56 16.03 2.09
C LYS A 152 -13.79 14.92 1.37
N TYR A 153 -12.67 14.47 1.93
CA TYR A 153 -11.81 13.45 1.32
C TYR A 153 -12.49 12.09 1.38
N VAL A 154 -12.90 11.67 2.58
CA VAL A 154 -13.49 10.35 2.78
C VAL A 154 -14.81 10.19 2.01
N ASN A 155 -15.66 11.21 1.90
CA ASN A 155 -16.89 11.12 1.10
C ASN A 155 -16.61 10.98 -0.40
N ALA A 156 -15.56 11.64 -0.93
CA ALA A 156 -15.15 11.46 -2.32
C ALA A 156 -14.66 10.02 -2.58
N THR A 157 -13.88 9.48 -1.65
CA THR A 157 -13.40 8.08 -1.68
C THR A 157 -14.56 7.09 -1.57
N ILE A 158 -15.47 7.25 -0.59
CA ILE A 158 -16.67 6.42 -0.44
C ILE A 158 -17.49 6.40 -1.71
N LYS A 159 -17.73 7.56 -2.34
CA LYS A 159 -18.49 7.64 -3.58
C LYS A 159 -17.85 6.79 -4.69
N LYS A 160 -16.56 7.02 -4.95
CA LYS A 160 -15.81 6.27 -5.98
C LYS A 160 -15.85 4.76 -5.75
N LEU A 161 -15.71 4.31 -4.49
CA LEU A 161 -15.76 2.89 -4.15
C LEU A 161 -17.18 2.31 -4.19
N SER A 162 -18.20 3.11 -3.87
CA SER A 162 -19.60 2.67 -3.94
C SER A 162 -19.99 2.45 -5.39
N ASP A 163 -19.64 3.39 -6.28
CA ASP A 163 -19.85 3.26 -7.73
C ASP A 163 -19.18 1.98 -8.27
N PHE A 164 -17.94 1.71 -7.85
CA PHE A 164 -17.24 0.47 -8.19
C PHE A 164 -17.94 -0.79 -7.63
N SER A 165 -18.40 -0.76 -6.38
CA SER A 165 -19.06 -1.91 -5.73
C SER A 165 -20.41 -2.26 -6.37
N HIS A 166 -21.10 -1.29 -6.97
CA HIS A 166 -22.33 -1.54 -7.72
C HIS A 166 -22.08 -2.38 -8.98
N GLU A 167 -20.92 -2.19 -9.62
CA GLU A 167 -20.49 -2.99 -10.76
C GLU A 167 -19.84 -4.32 -10.31
N PHE A 168 -19.17 -4.31 -9.16
CA PHE A 168 -18.36 -5.42 -8.65
C PHE A 168 -18.78 -5.82 -7.21
N PRO A 169 -19.81 -6.67 -7.05
CA PRO A 169 -20.35 -7.07 -5.73
C PRO A 169 -19.40 -7.84 -4.82
N TRP A 170 -18.24 -8.27 -5.32
CA TRP A 170 -17.18 -8.88 -4.51
C TRP A 170 -16.44 -7.85 -3.64
N PHE A 171 -16.61 -6.57 -3.93
CA PHE A 171 -15.97 -5.45 -3.22
C PHE A 171 -16.99 -4.67 -2.40
N SER A 172 -16.56 -4.20 -1.23
CA SER A 172 -17.36 -3.32 -0.37
C SER A 172 -16.44 -2.52 0.57
N SER A 173 -16.98 -1.53 1.26
CA SER A 173 -16.19 -0.61 2.10
C SER A 173 -16.67 -0.57 3.56
N LEU A 174 -15.73 -0.44 4.48
CA LEU A 174 -15.91 -0.16 5.90
C LEU A 174 -15.09 1.09 6.24
N VAL A 175 -15.77 2.14 6.68
CA VAL A 175 -15.16 3.38 7.15
C VAL A 175 -15.18 3.39 8.66
N VAL A 176 -13.99 3.48 9.25
CA VAL A 176 -13.79 3.67 10.68
C VAL A 176 -13.54 5.16 10.92
N ASP A 177 -14.58 5.84 11.39
CA ASP A 177 -14.53 7.26 11.68
C ASP A 177 -14.03 7.51 13.10
N ASN A 178 -12.74 7.82 13.21
CA ASN A 178 -12.06 8.18 14.46
C ASN A 178 -12.49 9.56 14.99
N GLY A 179 -13.15 10.39 14.16
CA GLY A 179 -13.66 11.71 14.52
C GLY A 179 -15.10 11.66 15.04
N SER A 180 -15.83 10.59 14.73
CA SER A 180 -17.26 10.44 15.00
C SER A 180 -18.09 11.62 14.46
N THR A 181 -17.72 12.12 13.28
CA THR A 181 -18.34 13.27 12.61
C THR A 181 -19.19 12.88 11.41
N LEU A 182 -19.03 11.67 10.88
CA LEU A 182 -19.85 11.13 9.80
C LEU A 182 -21.13 10.48 10.36
N PRO A 183 -22.26 10.50 9.60
CA PRO A 183 -23.41 9.68 9.94
C PRO A 183 -23.05 8.20 9.82
N THR A 184 -23.45 7.40 10.79
CA THR A 184 -23.30 5.94 10.72
C THR A 184 -24.10 5.38 9.55
N CYS A 185 -23.56 4.35 8.90
CA CYS A 185 -24.18 3.70 7.76
C CYS A 185 -23.96 2.20 7.86
N ASN A 186 -24.92 1.38 7.44
CA ASN A 186 -24.80 -0.07 7.45
C ASN A 186 -25.58 -0.66 6.26
N THR A 187 -25.00 -0.55 5.07
CA THR A 187 -25.47 -1.22 3.85
C THR A 187 -24.50 -2.33 3.47
N GLU A 188 -24.86 -3.16 2.49
CA GLU A 188 -23.96 -4.20 1.96
C GLU A 188 -22.70 -3.58 1.32
N ILE A 189 -22.87 -2.41 0.70
CA ILE A 189 -21.84 -1.70 -0.06
C ILE A 189 -20.92 -0.88 0.85
N VAL A 190 -21.51 -0.12 1.78
CA VAL A 190 -20.77 0.78 2.67
C VAL A 190 -21.27 0.61 4.10
N LYS A 191 -20.31 0.42 5.00
CA LYS A 191 -20.51 0.52 6.43
C LYS A 191 -19.67 1.65 7.00
N ILE A 192 -20.26 2.48 7.85
CA ILE A 192 -19.56 3.57 8.56
C ILE A 192 -19.81 3.35 10.05
N ILE A 193 -18.71 3.16 10.81
CA ILE A 193 -18.74 2.99 12.26
C ILE A 193 -17.92 4.08 12.93
N HIS A 194 -18.35 4.47 14.13
CA HIS A 194 -17.59 5.39 14.97
C HIS A 194 -16.52 4.65 15.76
N ASN A 195 -15.42 5.36 16.02
CA ASN A 195 -14.31 4.92 16.85
C ASN A 195 -13.74 6.14 17.58
N PRO A 196 -13.26 6.00 18.82
CA PRO A 196 -12.49 7.08 19.44
C PRO A 196 -11.18 7.31 18.69
N ASN A 197 -10.58 8.50 18.86
CA ASN A 197 -9.36 8.85 18.15
C ASN A 197 -8.13 8.11 18.70
N TYR A 198 -7.86 6.93 18.15
CA TYR A 198 -6.69 6.11 18.45
C TYR A 198 -5.68 6.09 17.30
N GLY A 199 -5.75 7.13 16.45
CA GLY A 199 -4.89 7.31 15.29
C GLY A 199 -5.11 6.23 14.22
N GLY A 200 -4.19 6.17 13.26
CA GLY A 200 -4.28 5.22 12.14
C GLY A 200 -4.29 3.77 12.62
N SER A 201 -3.40 3.42 13.55
CA SER A 201 -3.26 2.05 14.03
C SER A 201 -4.53 1.56 14.73
N GLY A 202 -5.14 2.41 15.57
CA GLY A 202 -6.40 2.09 16.25
C GLY A 202 -7.57 1.96 15.28
N GLY A 203 -7.65 2.85 14.29
CA GLY A 203 -8.69 2.79 13.26
C GLY A 203 -8.60 1.51 12.41
N PHE A 204 -7.41 1.20 11.89
CA PHE A 204 -7.23 0.02 11.05
C PHE A 204 -7.43 -1.27 11.86
N THR A 205 -6.95 -1.29 13.11
CA THR A 205 -7.20 -2.43 14.01
C THR A 205 -8.69 -2.62 14.30
N ARG A 206 -9.43 -1.53 14.55
CA ARG A 206 -10.89 -1.57 14.72
C ARG A 206 -11.59 -2.15 13.49
N GLY A 207 -11.15 -1.79 12.28
CA GLY A 207 -11.66 -2.38 11.04
C GLY A 207 -11.37 -3.87 10.92
N LEU A 208 -10.13 -4.30 11.21
CA LEU A 208 -9.77 -5.73 11.24
C LEU A 208 -10.58 -6.53 12.27
N MET A 209 -10.83 -5.95 13.46
CA MET A 209 -11.67 -6.57 14.49
C MET A 209 -13.11 -6.76 14.01
N GLU A 210 -13.66 -5.77 13.30
CA GLU A 210 -15.03 -5.83 12.79
C GLU A 210 -15.18 -6.89 11.69
N GLU A 211 -14.22 -6.96 10.76
CA GLU A 211 -14.27 -7.95 9.67
C GLU A 211 -14.00 -9.37 10.16
N LEU A 212 -13.12 -9.56 11.14
CA LEU A 212 -12.95 -10.88 11.78
C LEU A 212 -14.22 -11.33 12.53
N ARG A 213 -14.94 -10.38 13.13
CA ARG A 213 -16.19 -10.66 13.86
C ARG A 213 -17.33 -10.98 12.91
N SER A 214 -17.45 -10.28 11.79
CA SER A 214 -18.50 -10.54 10.79
C SER A 214 -18.21 -11.80 9.96
N ASN A 215 -16.93 -12.14 9.78
CA ASN A 215 -16.46 -13.23 8.92
C ASN A 215 -17.05 -13.15 7.49
N SER A 216 -17.24 -11.93 6.98
CA SER A 216 -17.93 -11.67 5.70
C SER A 216 -16.99 -11.54 4.49
N SER A 217 -15.68 -11.47 4.73
CA SER A 217 -14.67 -11.08 3.75
C SER A 217 -13.46 -12.02 3.84
N ASP A 218 -12.87 -12.38 2.70
CA ASP A 218 -11.65 -13.19 2.64
C ASP A 218 -10.38 -12.35 2.87
N TYR A 219 -10.43 -11.11 2.39
CA TYR A 219 -9.33 -10.14 2.49
C TYR A 219 -9.85 -8.79 2.98
N VAL A 220 -8.96 -8.05 3.64
CA VAL A 220 -9.15 -6.65 3.99
C VAL A 220 -8.12 -5.80 3.25
N LEU A 221 -8.58 -4.82 2.48
CA LEU A 221 -7.74 -3.80 1.86
C LEU A 221 -7.67 -2.59 2.78
N LEU A 222 -6.55 -2.40 3.47
CA LEU A 222 -6.28 -1.16 4.21
C LEU A 222 -5.97 -0.04 3.22
N MET A 223 -6.64 1.11 3.41
CA MET A 223 -6.54 2.24 2.50
C MET A 223 -6.70 3.58 3.23
N ASP A 224 -5.96 4.59 2.80
CA ASP A 224 -6.07 5.96 3.33
C ASP A 224 -7.31 6.69 2.76
N ASP A 225 -7.80 7.71 3.46
CA ASP A 225 -9.02 8.45 3.10
C ASP A 225 -8.82 9.52 2.02
N ASP A 226 -7.58 9.96 1.81
CA ASP A 226 -7.15 11.05 0.93
C ASP A 226 -6.31 10.58 -0.27
N ILE A 227 -6.48 9.33 -0.72
CA ILE A 227 -5.86 8.83 -1.95
C ILE A 227 -6.62 9.26 -3.21
N ASP A 228 -5.92 9.26 -4.34
CA ASP A 228 -6.54 9.19 -5.66
C ASP A 228 -6.33 7.80 -6.26
N LEU A 229 -7.44 7.11 -6.50
CA LEU A 229 -7.52 5.72 -6.96
C LEU A 229 -7.96 5.64 -8.43
N GLU A 230 -7.23 4.87 -9.23
CA GLU A 230 -7.71 4.31 -10.50
C GLU A 230 -8.49 3.02 -10.20
N PRO A 231 -9.83 2.97 -10.36
CA PRO A 231 -10.63 1.80 -9.98
C PRO A 231 -10.21 0.48 -10.64
N ALA A 232 -9.64 0.50 -11.86
CA ALA A 232 -9.16 -0.73 -12.51
C ALA A 232 -8.06 -1.45 -11.71
N VAL A 233 -7.35 -0.74 -10.83
CA VAL A 233 -6.39 -1.32 -9.88
C VAL A 233 -7.05 -2.36 -8.96
N LEU A 234 -8.31 -2.16 -8.58
CA LEU A 234 -9.05 -3.10 -7.73
C LEU A 234 -9.33 -4.41 -8.47
N ASN A 235 -9.71 -4.35 -9.75
CA ASN A 235 -9.88 -5.54 -10.59
C ASN A 235 -8.56 -6.28 -10.80
N HIS A 236 -7.48 -5.55 -11.08
CA HIS A 236 -6.13 -6.14 -11.22
C HIS A 236 -5.72 -6.88 -9.94
N MET A 237 -5.87 -6.25 -8.78
CA MET A 237 -5.65 -6.88 -7.48
C MET A 237 -6.53 -8.11 -7.28
N TYR A 238 -7.83 -8.00 -7.56
CA TYR A 238 -8.79 -9.09 -7.38
C TYR A 238 -8.45 -10.31 -8.24
N GLY A 239 -8.17 -10.11 -9.53
CA GLY A 239 -7.82 -11.20 -10.45
C GLY A 239 -6.53 -11.90 -10.03
N LEU A 240 -5.53 -11.16 -9.53
CA LEU A 240 -4.29 -11.73 -8.99
C LEU A 240 -4.56 -12.59 -7.76
N LEU A 241 -5.35 -12.09 -6.81
CA LEU A 241 -5.65 -12.79 -5.55
C LEU A 241 -6.54 -14.04 -5.78
N CYS A 242 -7.47 -13.99 -6.74
CA CYS A 242 -8.33 -15.14 -7.04
C CYS A 242 -7.55 -16.33 -7.64
N GLY A 243 -6.53 -16.04 -8.46
CA GLY A 243 -5.66 -17.04 -9.10
C GLY A 243 -4.41 -17.40 -8.31
N ILE A 244 -4.25 -16.89 -7.09
CA ILE A 244 -3.02 -16.97 -6.30
C ILE A 244 -2.59 -18.41 -6.00
N LYS A 245 -1.27 -18.69 -6.03
CA LYS A 245 -0.71 -19.98 -5.60
C LYS A 245 -0.80 -20.12 -4.09
N GLU A 246 -0.85 -21.38 -3.64
CA GLU A 246 -0.90 -21.74 -2.22
C GLU A 246 0.19 -21.05 -1.38
N GLU A 247 1.43 -21.04 -1.89
CA GLU A 247 2.60 -20.48 -1.20
C GLU A 247 2.51 -18.97 -0.90
N TYR A 248 1.61 -18.24 -1.57
CA TYR A 248 1.38 -16.80 -1.37
C TYR A 248 0.03 -16.47 -0.72
N LYS A 249 -0.81 -17.45 -0.33
CA LYS A 249 -2.14 -17.16 0.24
C LYS A 249 -2.11 -16.35 1.53
N GLU A 250 -1.02 -16.44 2.29
CA GLU A 250 -0.78 -15.67 3.52
C GLU A 250 0.03 -14.38 3.30
N SER A 251 0.44 -14.11 2.05
CA SER A 251 1.20 -12.91 1.72
C SER A 251 0.31 -11.67 1.72
N PHE A 252 0.90 -10.55 2.12
CA PHE A 252 0.26 -9.25 1.95
C PHE A 252 0.54 -8.75 0.53
N LEU A 253 -0.44 -8.08 -0.05
CA LEU A 253 -0.30 -7.38 -1.31
C LEU A 253 -0.16 -5.89 -1.05
N SER A 254 0.93 -5.30 -1.53
CA SER A 254 1.25 -3.88 -1.41
C SER A 254 1.01 -3.17 -2.73
N GLY A 255 0.24 -2.09 -2.70
CA GLY A 255 0.12 -1.16 -3.82
C GLY A 255 1.22 -0.10 -3.76
N ALA A 256 1.80 0.24 -4.90
CA ALA A 256 2.76 1.33 -4.98
C ALA A 256 2.08 2.68 -4.69
N MET A 257 2.85 3.61 -4.14
CA MET A 257 2.44 5.00 -3.99
C MET A 257 3.13 5.86 -5.05
N LEU A 258 2.32 6.52 -5.87
CA LEU A 258 2.72 7.53 -6.84
C LEU A 258 2.48 8.92 -6.25
N ARG A 259 3.24 9.93 -6.69
CA ARG A 259 3.14 11.29 -6.16
C ARG A 259 1.99 12.05 -6.81
N MET A 260 1.05 12.61 -6.05
CA MET A 260 -0.02 13.43 -6.62
C MET A 260 0.49 14.64 -7.45
N GLN A 261 1.58 15.27 -7.02
CA GLN A 261 2.13 16.47 -7.67
C GLN A 261 2.91 16.18 -8.96
N THR A 262 3.50 14.98 -9.04
CA THR A 262 4.24 14.50 -10.21
C THR A 262 3.78 13.08 -10.53
N PRO A 263 2.59 12.92 -11.14
CA PRO A 263 1.86 11.65 -11.16
C PRO A 263 2.62 10.46 -11.74
N VAL A 264 3.57 10.69 -12.64
CA VAL A 264 4.41 9.63 -13.24
C VAL A 264 5.53 9.12 -12.33
N ILE A 265 5.82 9.83 -11.23
CA ILE A 265 6.92 9.52 -10.33
C ILE A 265 6.42 8.66 -9.16
N GLN A 266 7.03 7.49 -9.01
CA GLN A 266 6.82 6.61 -7.87
C GLN A 266 7.48 7.20 -6.62
N HIS A 267 6.70 7.34 -5.54
CA HIS A 267 7.25 7.61 -4.21
C HIS A 267 7.84 6.34 -3.61
N GLU A 268 7.11 5.24 -3.67
CA GLU A 268 7.51 3.95 -3.10
C GLU A 268 6.74 2.82 -3.80
N ASN A 269 7.41 1.73 -4.18
CA ASN A 269 6.71 0.49 -4.56
C ASN A 269 6.38 -0.32 -3.30
N THR A 270 7.42 -0.55 -2.51
CA THR A 270 7.42 -1.25 -1.23
C THR A 270 8.70 -0.83 -0.49
N ALA A 271 8.92 -1.28 0.74
CA ALA A 271 10.06 -0.86 1.54
C ALA A 271 10.45 -1.91 2.58
N TYR A 272 11.68 -1.79 3.09
CA TYR A 272 12.16 -2.67 4.15
C TYR A 272 12.83 -1.90 5.28
N TRP A 273 12.80 -2.49 6.47
CA TRP A 273 13.51 -1.96 7.63
C TRP A 273 14.96 -2.45 7.65
N GLY A 274 15.89 -1.57 7.28
CA GLY A 274 17.34 -1.82 7.24
C GLY A 274 18.02 -1.74 8.60
N LYS A 275 17.37 -2.23 9.66
CA LYS A 275 17.81 -2.27 11.08
C LYS A 275 17.94 -0.91 11.78
N ILE A 276 18.48 0.09 11.08
CA ILE A 276 18.76 1.44 11.58
C ILE A 276 17.76 2.46 11.01
N ARG A 277 17.38 2.28 9.74
CA ARG A 277 16.49 3.19 9.03
C ARG A 277 15.61 2.46 8.02
N LEU A 278 14.61 3.17 7.56
CA LEU A 278 13.75 2.76 6.45
C LEU A 278 14.48 2.86 5.12
N HIS A 279 14.21 1.93 4.22
CA HIS A 279 14.68 1.95 2.84
C HIS A 279 13.50 1.75 1.89
N SER A 280 13.11 2.83 1.21
CA SER A 280 12.12 2.80 0.14
C SER A 280 12.68 2.16 -1.13
N LEU A 281 11.93 1.24 -1.73
CA LEU A 281 12.30 0.57 -2.98
C LEU A 281 11.50 1.17 -4.14
N GLY A 282 12.19 1.47 -5.23
CA GLY A 282 11.60 2.11 -6.41
C GLY A 282 11.27 3.60 -6.24
N SER A 283 11.74 4.26 -5.18
CA SER A 283 11.52 5.70 -4.98
C SER A 283 12.20 6.54 -6.07
N GLY A 284 11.48 7.55 -6.57
CA GLY A 284 11.98 8.51 -7.56
C GLY A 284 11.98 7.97 -8.99
N TRP A 285 11.43 6.77 -9.20
CA TRP A 285 11.36 6.15 -10.51
C TRP A 285 10.24 6.75 -11.35
N ASP A 286 10.54 7.09 -12.60
CA ASP A 286 9.57 7.57 -13.59
C ASP A 286 8.95 6.38 -14.30
N LEU A 287 7.70 6.06 -13.91
CA LEU A 287 6.93 4.92 -14.41
C LEU A 287 6.34 5.15 -15.80
N SER A 288 6.55 6.32 -16.41
CA SER A 288 6.25 6.52 -17.84
C SER A 288 7.28 5.86 -18.77
N LYS A 289 8.42 5.40 -18.25
CA LYS A 289 9.52 4.84 -19.05
C LYS A 289 9.52 3.31 -18.99
N GLN A 290 9.59 2.68 -20.15
CA GLN A 290 9.61 1.22 -20.29
C GLN A 290 10.72 0.56 -19.45
N ASP A 291 11.97 1.05 -19.52
CA ASP A 291 13.07 0.48 -18.76
C ASP A 291 12.85 0.55 -17.25
N THR A 292 12.17 1.61 -16.78
CA THR A 292 11.79 1.74 -15.38
C THR A 292 10.73 0.71 -15.01
N LEU A 293 9.71 0.50 -15.86
CA LEU A 293 8.67 -0.51 -15.62
C LEU A 293 9.27 -1.91 -15.50
N VAL A 294 10.20 -2.27 -16.40
CA VAL A 294 10.93 -3.55 -16.33
C VAL A 294 11.72 -3.68 -15.02
N LYS A 295 12.43 -2.63 -14.61
CA LYS A 295 13.16 -2.61 -13.32
C LYS A 295 12.21 -2.71 -12.11
N ASN A 296 11.01 -2.14 -12.19
CA ASN A 296 9.98 -2.19 -11.14
C ASN A 296 9.48 -3.61 -10.86
N GLU A 297 9.45 -4.48 -11.88
CA GLU A 297 9.12 -5.89 -11.69
C GLU A 297 10.25 -6.68 -11.00
N GLN A 298 11.48 -6.20 -11.08
CA GLN A 298 12.67 -6.88 -10.59
C GLN A 298 13.12 -6.42 -9.20
N ILE A 299 12.33 -5.59 -8.50
CA ILE A 299 12.63 -5.21 -7.12
C ILE A 299 12.77 -6.49 -6.27
N PRO A 300 13.94 -6.70 -5.63
CA PRO A 300 14.23 -7.95 -4.94
C PRO A 300 13.52 -8.01 -3.59
N ASP A 301 13.20 -9.22 -3.16
CA ASP A 301 12.74 -9.46 -1.79
C ASP A 301 13.85 -9.16 -0.77
N ARG A 302 13.47 -8.67 0.40
CA ARG A 302 14.41 -8.22 1.45
C ARG A 302 14.00 -8.77 2.81
N GLU A 303 14.96 -8.88 3.71
CA GLU A 303 14.62 -9.10 5.11
C GLU A 303 13.92 -7.85 5.66
N ASN A 304 12.91 -8.05 6.51
CA ASN A 304 12.07 -7.00 7.08
C ASN A 304 11.30 -6.17 6.02
N HIS A 305 10.88 -6.82 4.93
CA HIS A 305 10.04 -6.23 3.88
C HIS A 305 8.60 -6.00 4.40
N TYR A 306 7.97 -4.90 4.01
CA TYR A 306 6.59 -4.60 4.40
C TYR A 306 5.85 -3.85 3.27
N GLY A 307 4.51 -3.90 3.32
CA GLY A 307 3.64 -3.06 2.51
C GLY A 307 3.00 -1.99 3.38
N ALA A 308 2.96 -0.76 2.90
CA ALA A 308 2.38 0.36 3.64
C ALA A 308 0.87 0.44 3.45
N TRP A 309 0.17 0.95 4.47
CA TRP A 309 -1.28 0.85 4.58
C TRP A 309 -2.09 1.89 3.80
N TRP A 310 -1.45 2.72 2.96
CA TRP A 310 -2.18 3.53 1.97
C TRP A 310 -2.91 2.64 0.95
N PHE A 311 -2.37 1.44 0.69
CA PHE A 311 -2.98 0.40 -0.13
C PHE A 311 -2.31 -0.94 0.20
N CYS A 312 -2.85 -1.67 1.18
CA CYS A 312 -2.32 -2.98 1.58
C CYS A 312 -3.45 -3.99 1.78
N CYS A 313 -3.48 -5.03 0.96
CA CYS A 313 -4.47 -6.10 1.04
C CYS A 313 -3.93 -7.27 1.88
N ILE A 314 -4.68 -7.60 2.93
CA ILE A 314 -4.30 -8.54 3.99
C ILE A 314 -5.30 -9.71 3.97
N PRO A 315 -4.83 -10.97 3.86
CA PRO A 315 -5.70 -12.14 4.03
C PRO A 315 -6.24 -12.19 5.45
N LEU A 316 -7.56 -12.22 5.62
CA LEU A 316 -8.18 -12.12 6.93
C LEU A 316 -7.84 -13.33 7.81
N THR A 317 -7.64 -14.50 7.20
CA THR A 317 -7.16 -15.73 7.85
C THR A 317 -5.79 -15.58 8.50
N ARG A 318 -4.99 -14.59 8.07
CA ARG A 318 -3.65 -14.34 8.61
C ARG A 318 -3.69 -13.58 9.93
N VAL A 319 -4.69 -12.72 10.14
CA VAL A 319 -4.79 -11.86 11.33
C VAL A 319 -4.80 -12.67 12.63
N PRO A 320 -5.60 -13.73 12.82
CA PRO A 320 -5.56 -14.56 14.03
C PRO A 320 -4.23 -15.29 14.25
N GLN A 321 -3.46 -15.54 13.17
CA GLN A 321 -2.19 -16.26 13.25
C GLN A 321 -1.04 -15.37 13.73
N ILE A 322 -1.10 -14.07 13.45
CA ILE A 322 -0.03 -13.10 13.81
C ILE A 322 -0.49 -12.04 14.81
N GLY A 323 -1.74 -12.12 15.27
CA GLY A 323 -2.38 -11.15 16.15
C GLY A 323 -2.74 -9.83 15.45
N TYR A 324 -3.28 -8.90 16.22
CA TYR A 324 -3.62 -7.55 15.80
C TYR A 324 -2.39 -6.62 15.75
N PRO A 325 -2.49 -5.49 15.03
CA PRO A 325 -1.44 -4.48 15.00
C PRO A 325 -1.04 -3.94 16.38
N LEU A 326 0.16 -3.35 16.44
CA LEU A 326 0.65 -2.71 17.66
C LEU A 326 -0.22 -1.49 18.05
N PRO A 327 -0.47 -1.27 19.35
CA PRO A 327 -1.25 -0.14 19.85
C PRO A 327 -0.43 1.15 19.91
N VAL A 328 0.17 1.51 18.79
CA VAL A 328 0.73 2.85 18.56
C VAL A 328 -0.36 3.78 18.04
N PHE A 329 -0.09 5.09 17.98
CA PHE A 329 -1.08 6.06 17.48
C PHE A 329 -0.96 6.20 15.94
N ILE A 330 0.26 6.48 15.46
CA ILE A 330 0.62 6.55 14.05
C ILE A 330 2.07 6.07 13.88
N LYS A 331 2.45 5.70 12.65
CA LYS A 331 3.81 5.35 12.20
C LYS A 331 4.34 4.02 12.76
N GLY A 332 4.81 3.16 11.87
CA GLY A 332 5.55 1.94 12.22
C GLY A 332 4.66 0.75 12.58
N ASP A 333 3.36 0.95 12.67
CA ASP A 333 2.33 -0.07 12.71
C ASP A 333 2.32 -0.93 11.45
N ASP A 334 2.28 -0.28 10.28
CA ASP A 334 2.40 -0.92 8.97
C ASP A 334 3.71 -1.69 8.79
N ILE A 335 4.83 -1.07 9.18
CA ILE A 335 6.16 -1.66 9.12
C ILE A 335 6.21 -2.92 9.98
N GLU A 336 5.81 -2.84 11.25
CA GLU A 336 5.94 -3.98 12.16
C GLU A 336 5.00 -5.09 11.74
N TYR A 337 3.78 -4.78 11.31
CA TYR A 337 2.81 -5.78 10.92
C TYR A 337 3.24 -6.53 9.65
N GLY A 338 3.80 -5.81 8.67
CA GLY A 338 4.38 -6.44 7.47
C GLY A 338 5.60 -7.31 7.79
N ILE A 339 6.51 -6.85 8.66
CA ILE A 339 7.65 -7.65 9.12
C ILE A 339 7.17 -8.90 9.88
N ARG A 340 6.19 -8.73 10.78
CA ARG A 340 5.61 -9.80 11.58
C ARG A 340 4.93 -10.85 10.71
N ASN A 341 4.32 -10.45 9.59
CA ASN A 341 3.74 -11.38 8.64
C ASN A 341 4.77 -12.42 8.18
N ASN A 342 6.04 -12.05 8.01
CA ASN A 342 7.13 -12.96 7.66
C ASN A 342 6.79 -13.86 6.46
N ARG A 343 6.08 -13.29 5.49
CA ARG A 343 5.78 -13.86 4.17
C ARG A 343 6.29 -12.88 3.11
N LYS A 344 6.53 -13.39 1.92
CA LYS A 344 6.95 -12.56 0.79
C LYS A 344 5.86 -11.54 0.47
N ILE A 345 6.22 -10.27 0.33
CA ILE A 345 5.28 -9.21 -0.07
C ILE A 345 4.99 -9.34 -1.57
N ILE A 346 3.71 -9.29 -1.94
CA ILE A 346 3.26 -9.24 -3.32
C ILE A 346 3.21 -7.76 -3.74
N HIS A 347 3.85 -7.45 -4.85
CA HIS A 347 3.85 -6.12 -5.47
C HIS A 347 4.19 -6.28 -6.97
N MET A 348 3.66 -5.41 -7.82
CA MET A 348 3.82 -5.43 -9.28
C MET A 348 3.40 -4.10 -9.92
N ASN A 349 3.75 -3.87 -11.20
CA ASN A 349 3.19 -2.74 -11.94
C ASN A 349 1.67 -2.87 -12.11
N GLY A 350 1.00 -1.73 -12.29
CA GLY A 350 -0.45 -1.68 -12.47
C GLY A 350 -1.26 -1.82 -11.18
N ILE A 351 -0.61 -1.99 -10.03
CA ILE A 351 -1.23 -1.90 -8.71
C ILE A 351 -0.58 -0.77 -7.90
N GLY A 352 -1.20 0.40 -7.92
CA GLY A 352 -0.75 1.55 -7.17
C GLY A 352 -1.78 2.68 -7.16
N ILE A 353 -1.58 3.62 -6.25
CA ILE A 353 -2.45 4.78 -6.03
C ILE A 353 -1.64 6.07 -6.02
N TRP A 354 -2.28 7.22 -6.18
CA TRP A 354 -1.62 8.50 -5.92
C TRP A 354 -1.94 8.99 -4.51
N HIS A 355 -0.92 9.49 -3.83
CA HIS A 355 -1.06 10.11 -2.52
C HIS A 355 -0.15 11.34 -2.41
N GLU A 356 -0.47 12.23 -1.46
CA GLU A 356 0.40 13.35 -1.14
C GLU A 356 1.70 12.85 -0.49
N ALA A 357 2.85 13.33 -0.96
CA ALA A 357 4.13 12.95 -0.36
C ALA A 357 4.25 13.45 1.09
N PHE A 358 4.79 12.61 1.97
CA PHE A 358 4.88 12.89 3.41
C PHE A 358 5.80 14.07 3.78
N GLU A 359 6.60 14.56 2.83
CA GLU A 359 7.55 15.67 3.03
C GLU A 359 6.84 16.97 3.45
N ASN A 360 5.55 17.14 3.10
CA ASN A 360 4.76 18.34 3.44
C ASN A 360 4.14 18.30 4.85
N LYS A 361 4.25 17.18 5.60
CA LYS A 361 3.50 16.93 6.85
C LYS A 361 4.39 16.83 8.11
N GLN A 362 5.54 17.51 8.15
CA GLN A 362 6.46 17.45 9.29
C GLN A 362 5.99 18.32 10.46
N SER A 363 5.84 17.70 11.64
CA SER A 363 5.55 18.39 12.90
C SER A 363 6.17 17.63 14.07
N LEU A 364 6.50 18.33 15.15
CA LEU A 364 7.21 17.77 16.31
C LEU A 364 6.50 16.55 16.93
N TRP A 365 5.17 16.55 16.96
CA TRP A 365 4.39 15.44 17.52
C TRP A 365 4.42 14.18 16.62
N VAL A 366 4.51 14.35 15.30
CA VAL A 366 4.71 13.22 14.36
C VAL A 366 6.10 12.65 14.54
N ASP A 367 7.10 13.51 14.68
CA ASP A 367 8.48 13.16 14.98
C ASP A 367 8.60 12.34 16.27
N TYR A 368 7.90 12.74 17.35
CA TYR A 368 7.82 11.95 18.58
C TYR A 368 7.41 10.51 18.32
N TYR A 369 6.31 10.28 17.59
CA TYR A 369 5.83 8.94 17.30
C TYR A 369 6.78 8.17 16.40
N ALA A 370 7.35 8.81 15.37
CA ALA A 370 8.34 8.18 14.51
C ALA A 370 9.57 7.73 15.33
N TYR A 371 10.13 8.60 16.17
CA TYR A 371 11.27 8.26 17.02
C TYR A 371 10.96 7.13 18.01
N ARG A 372 9.83 7.23 18.71
CA ARG A 372 9.41 6.22 19.70
C ARG A 372 9.19 4.87 19.02
N ASN A 373 8.43 4.85 17.94
CA ASN A 373 8.00 3.60 17.31
C ASN A 373 9.14 2.95 16.51
N PHE A 374 10.10 3.72 15.99
CA PHE A 374 11.32 3.14 15.37
C PHE A 374 12.29 2.54 16.40
N PHE A 375 12.32 3.06 17.64
CA PHE A 375 12.97 2.36 18.75
C PHE A 375 12.30 1.02 19.05
N ILE A 376 10.96 1.03 19.12
CA ILE A 376 10.16 -0.18 19.34
C ILE A 376 10.38 -1.19 18.20
N MET A 377 10.47 -0.71 16.95
CA MET A 377 10.75 -1.53 15.77
C MET A 377 12.03 -2.36 15.91
N ASN A 378 13.08 -1.80 16.50
CA ASN A 378 14.34 -2.50 16.72
C ASN A 378 14.21 -3.71 17.65
N GLN A 379 13.14 -3.80 18.44
CA GLN A 379 12.86 -4.95 19.31
C GLN A 379 12.24 -6.12 18.52
N TYR A 380 11.60 -5.84 17.37
CA TYR A 380 10.86 -6.81 16.56
C TYR A 380 11.58 -7.20 15.28
N ALA A 381 12.25 -6.26 14.61
CA ALA A 381 12.85 -6.49 13.30
C ALA A 381 14.00 -7.52 13.36
N LYS A 382 14.06 -8.38 12.35
CA LYS A 382 15.08 -9.42 12.25
C LYS A 382 16.46 -8.80 12.06
N GLY A 383 17.45 -9.41 12.72
CA GLY A 383 18.84 -8.94 12.71
C GLY A 383 19.09 -7.65 13.50
N CYS A 384 18.11 -7.11 14.21
CA CYS A 384 18.30 -6.03 15.19
C CYS A 384 18.79 -6.58 16.54
N ASN A 385 19.65 -5.78 17.19
CA ASN A 385 20.24 -6.03 18.50
C ASN A 385 20.64 -4.70 19.17
N ARG A 386 21.16 -4.78 20.41
CA ARG A 386 21.62 -3.62 21.19
C ARG A 386 22.59 -2.68 20.46
N TRP A 387 23.44 -3.21 19.58
CA TRP A 387 24.40 -2.41 18.81
C TRP A 387 23.73 -1.65 17.67
N THR A 388 22.78 -2.29 16.96
CA THR A 388 21.98 -1.59 15.95
C THR A 388 21.11 -0.50 16.57
N LEU A 389 20.61 -0.73 17.79
CA LEU A 389 19.86 0.26 18.56
C LEU A 389 20.73 1.46 18.92
N LEU A 390 21.93 1.20 19.45
CA LEU A 390 22.90 2.25 19.75
C LEU A 390 23.26 3.05 18.50
N ALA A 391 23.59 2.37 17.39
CA ALA A 391 23.91 3.01 16.12
C ALA A 391 22.76 3.88 15.61
N MET A 392 21.51 3.43 15.76
CA MET A 392 20.33 4.20 15.41
C MET A 392 20.19 5.47 16.27
N ILE A 393 20.38 5.37 17.59
CA ILE A 393 20.29 6.52 18.50
C ILE A 393 21.40 7.54 18.21
N CYS A 394 22.65 7.07 18.09
CA CYS A 394 23.80 7.92 17.78
C CYS A 394 23.66 8.56 16.39
N GLY A 395 23.29 7.78 15.37
CA GLY A 395 23.07 8.30 14.02
C GLY A 395 21.99 9.38 13.98
N ARG A 396 20.89 9.22 14.73
CA ARG A 396 19.84 10.24 14.84
C ARG A 396 20.34 11.51 15.52
N LEU A 397 21.06 11.38 16.63
CA LEU A 397 21.69 12.52 17.32
C LEU A 397 22.63 13.30 16.39
N THR A 398 23.46 12.60 15.61
CA THR A 398 24.35 13.23 14.63
C THR A 398 23.58 14.00 13.58
N VAL A 399 22.50 13.43 13.03
CA VAL A 399 21.63 14.14 12.07
C VAL A 399 21.01 15.39 12.69
N HIS A 400 20.52 15.30 13.93
CA HIS A 400 19.94 16.46 14.63
C HIS A 400 20.97 17.56 14.87
N PHE A 401 22.19 17.21 15.24
CA PHE A 401 23.27 18.16 15.42
C PHE A 401 23.63 18.87 14.09
N ILE A 402 23.87 18.10 13.02
CA ILE A 402 24.24 18.64 11.69
C ILE A 402 23.15 19.58 11.16
N LYS A 403 21.88 19.19 11.29
CA LYS A 403 20.75 19.99 10.81
C LYS A 403 20.30 21.09 11.78
N ARG A 404 20.92 21.20 12.96
CA ARG A 404 20.53 22.14 14.04
C ARG A 404 19.09 21.96 14.53
N HIS A 405 18.59 20.73 14.51
CA HIS A 405 17.25 20.32 14.94
C HIS A 405 17.20 20.16 16.48
N PHE A 406 17.38 21.26 17.20
CA PHE A 406 17.52 21.24 18.66
C PHE A 406 16.20 20.94 19.40
N LYS A 407 15.05 21.33 18.82
CA LYS A 407 13.74 21.03 19.41
C LYS A 407 13.42 19.54 19.27
N GLU A 408 13.69 18.97 18.10
CA GLU A 408 13.53 17.57 17.76
C GLU A 408 14.43 16.68 18.63
N THR A 409 15.62 17.15 19.01
CA THR A 409 16.48 16.42 19.96
C THR A 409 15.80 16.21 21.30
N LYS A 410 15.08 17.22 21.81
CA LYS A 410 14.37 17.11 23.09
C LYS A 410 13.16 16.20 22.98
N ILE A 411 12.42 16.29 21.87
CA ILE A 411 11.34 15.37 21.55
C ILE A 411 11.87 13.93 21.47
N PHE A 412 13.04 13.74 20.85
CA PHE A 412 13.69 12.44 20.76
C PHE A 412 14.06 11.87 22.13
N ASN A 413 14.54 12.70 23.05
CA ASN A 413 14.81 12.29 24.44
C ASN A 413 13.56 11.77 25.16
N ILE A 414 12.41 12.43 24.96
CA ILE A 414 11.12 12.03 25.55
C ILE A 414 10.64 10.73 24.89
N ALA A 415 10.66 10.67 23.55
CA ALA A 415 10.29 9.48 22.79
C ALA A 415 11.10 8.25 23.20
N LEU A 416 12.41 8.39 23.39
CA LEU A 416 13.30 7.33 23.85
C LEU A 416 12.93 6.87 25.28
N ARG A 417 12.68 7.81 26.20
CA ARG A 417 12.23 7.48 27.56
C ARG A 417 10.95 6.64 27.53
N ASP A 418 9.99 7.03 26.72
CA ASP A 418 8.68 6.39 26.67
C ASP A 418 8.77 5.02 25.97
N ALA A 419 9.59 4.89 24.94
CA ALA A 419 9.84 3.60 24.29
C ALA A 419 10.55 2.59 25.22
N MET A 420 11.33 3.03 26.19
CA MET A 420 11.93 2.14 27.19
C MET A 420 10.95 1.60 28.24
N GLN A 421 9.73 2.14 28.31
CA GLN A 421 8.76 1.80 29.36
C GLN A 421 7.88 0.59 29.02
N GLY A 422 7.86 0.14 27.76
CA GLY A 422 7.04 -0.99 27.30
C GLY A 422 5.57 -0.61 27.04
N PHE A 423 4.86 -1.48 26.32
CA PHE A 423 3.48 -1.19 25.92
C PHE A 423 2.49 -1.15 27.08
N ASP A 424 2.71 -1.89 28.18
CA ASP A 424 1.83 -1.83 29.36
C ASP A 424 1.68 -0.41 29.91
N ARG A 425 2.79 0.33 29.98
CA ARG A 425 2.76 1.73 30.42
C ARG A 425 2.25 2.67 29.33
N LEU A 426 2.65 2.44 28.07
CA LEU A 426 2.21 3.28 26.96
C LEU A 426 0.70 3.23 26.73
N THR A 427 0.07 2.09 27.01
CA THR A 427 -1.36 1.83 26.81
C THR A 427 -2.19 1.95 28.09
N ALA A 428 -1.57 2.28 29.22
CA ALA A 428 -2.27 2.61 30.46
C ALA A 428 -3.07 3.92 30.35
N VAL A 429 -2.73 4.77 29.38
CA VAL A 429 -3.43 6.03 29.08
C VAL A 429 -4.08 5.92 27.70
N PRO A 430 -5.34 6.36 27.53
CA PRO A 430 -5.98 6.45 26.22
C PRO A 430 -5.10 7.19 25.20
N ALA A 431 -5.05 6.67 23.97
CA ALA A 431 -4.15 7.19 22.94
C ALA A 431 -4.43 8.66 22.57
N GLU A 432 -5.70 9.09 22.61
CA GLU A 432 -6.10 10.49 22.41
C GLU A 432 -5.52 11.42 23.49
N LYS A 433 -5.57 11.02 24.77
CA LYS A 433 -4.95 11.79 25.86
C LYS A 433 -3.43 11.84 25.73
N GLN A 434 -2.81 10.75 25.30
CA GLN A 434 -1.37 10.74 25.00
C GLN A 434 -1.05 11.72 23.86
N LEU A 435 -1.87 11.77 22.81
CA LEU A 435 -1.69 12.74 21.72
C LEU A 435 -1.76 14.19 22.23
N GLU A 436 -2.71 14.53 23.10
CA GLU A 436 -2.80 15.87 23.70
C GLU A 436 -1.52 16.24 24.44
N GLN A 437 -0.99 15.32 25.26
CA GLN A 437 0.29 15.51 25.96
C GLN A 437 1.46 15.71 25.00
N VAL A 438 1.52 14.91 23.93
CA VAL A 438 2.59 15.00 22.93
C VAL A 438 2.49 16.30 22.13
N ARG A 439 1.28 16.76 21.78
CA ARG A 439 1.06 18.03 21.07
C ARG A 439 1.41 19.25 21.93
N ALA A 440 1.28 19.14 23.24
CA ALA A 440 1.70 20.18 24.18
C ALA A 440 3.23 20.29 24.33
N LEU A 441 4.02 19.34 23.79
CA LEU A 441 5.48 19.41 23.85
C LEU A 441 6.02 20.52 22.93
N GLN A 442 6.58 21.57 23.53
CA GLN A 442 7.16 22.70 22.80
C GLN A 442 8.64 22.51 22.43
N GLY A 443 9.28 21.46 22.97
CA GLY A 443 10.71 21.22 22.79
C GLY A 443 11.56 22.30 23.49
N ASP A 444 11.16 22.73 24.69
CA ASP A 444 11.87 23.75 25.47
C ASP A 444 12.93 23.14 26.41
N GLY A 445 13.90 23.96 26.86
CA GLY A 445 14.99 23.57 27.76
C GLY A 445 16.39 23.49 27.10
N SER A 446 17.38 22.97 27.82
CA SER A 446 18.77 22.91 27.34
C SER A 446 19.02 21.77 26.34
N TYR A 447 19.56 22.09 25.17
CA TYR A 447 19.99 21.10 24.16
C TYR A 447 21.07 20.18 24.72
N ILE A 448 22.09 20.74 25.38
CA ILE A 448 23.21 19.98 25.94
C ILE A 448 22.70 18.97 26.97
N ALA A 449 21.79 19.39 27.85
CA ALA A 449 21.17 18.49 28.83
C ALA A 449 20.39 17.35 28.15
N ALA A 450 19.66 17.65 27.06
CA ALA A 450 18.95 16.63 26.29
C ALA A 450 19.92 15.61 25.66
N VAL A 451 21.05 16.07 25.10
CA VAL A 451 22.07 15.18 24.52
C VAL A 451 22.66 14.25 25.58
N PHE A 452 23.12 14.78 26.72
CA PHE A 452 23.64 13.94 27.82
C PHE A 452 22.60 12.93 28.31
N SER A 453 21.35 13.37 28.44
CA SER A 453 20.23 12.53 28.82
C SER A 453 19.94 11.41 27.80
N ILE A 454 20.10 11.67 26.50
CA ILE A 454 19.95 10.66 25.44
C ILE A 454 21.13 9.68 25.48
N LEU A 455 22.37 10.16 25.61
CA LEU A 455 23.55 9.30 25.69
C LEU A 455 23.48 8.36 26.90
N TRP A 456 23.03 8.86 28.05
CA TRP A 456 22.78 8.04 29.23
C TRP A 456 21.70 6.97 28.99
N LYS A 457 20.58 7.34 28.33
CA LYS A 457 19.54 6.37 27.96
C LYS A 457 20.04 5.35 26.96
N ALA A 458 20.84 5.77 25.97
CA ALA A 458 21.45 4.88 24.98
C ALA A 458 22.34 3.85 25.68
N PHE A 459 23.18 4.29 26.62
CA PHE A 459 23.99 3.42 27.45
C PHE A 459 23.13 2.43 28.24
N LYS A 460 22.12 2.92 28.98
CA LYS A 460 21.19 2.08 29.75
C LYS A 460 20.43 1.07 28.88
N CYS A 461 20.03 1.46 27.67
CA CYS A 461 19.36 0.59 26.70
C CYS A 461 20.24 -0.59 26.28
N MET A 462 21.56 -0.43 26.20
CA MET A 462 22.44 -1.54 25.84
C MET A 462 22.37 -2.69 26.84
N PHE A 463 22.32 -2.37 28.14
CA PHE A 463 22.24 -3.38 29.21
C PHE A 463 20.83 -3.91 29.40
N LEU A 464 19.80 -3.06 29.23
CA LEU A 464 18.40 -3.46 29.38
C LEU A 464 17.79 -4.05 28.10
N TYR A 465 18.53 -4.14 27.00
CA TYR A 465 18.00 -4.52 25.69
C TYR A 465 17.20 -5.82 25.72
N GLU A 466 17.76 -6.90 26.26
CA GLU A 466 17.08 -8.21 26.29
C GLU A 466 15.81 -8.18 27.13
N LYS A 467 15.81 -7.42 28.24
CA LYS A 467 14.63 -7.24 29.07
C LYS A 467 13.54 -6.48 28.31
N ILE A 468 13.88 -5.32 27.76
CA ILE A 468 12.95 -4.49 26.98
C ILE A 468 12.36 -5.28 25.81
N LYS A 469 13.21 -6.02 25.09
CA LYS A 469 12.80 -6.90 23.99
C LYS A 469 11.84 -7.98 24.48
N LYS A 470 12.14 -8.65 25.59
CA LYS A 470 11.26 -9.65 26.19
C LYS A 470 9.91 -9.06 26.55
N ASP A 471 9.88 -7.88 27.18
CA ASP A 471 8.64 -7.21 27.60
C ASP A 471 7.75 -6.87 26.37
N TYR A 472 8.34 -6.35 25.29
CA TYR A 472 7.62 -6.09 24.03
C TYR A 472 7.09 -7.36 23.37
N LEU A 473 7.90 -8.42 23.31
CA LEU A 473 7.48 -9.69 22.73
C LEU A 473 6.37 -10.36 23.57
N ALA A 474 6.47 -10.31 24.90
CA ALA A 474 5.46 -10.82 25.81
C ALA A 474 4.13 -10.08 25.61
N PHE A 475 4.14 -8.74 25.60
CA PHE A 475 2.93 -7.95 25.33
C PHE A 475 2.25 -8.35 24.03
N ARG A 476 3.03 -8.52 22.95
CA ARG A 476 2.47 -8.94 21.65
C ARG A 476 1.81 -10.32 21.74
N GLN A 477 2.48 -11.29 22.35
CA GLN A 477 1.96 -12.67 22.44
C GLN A 477 0.78 -12.80 23.40
N GLU A 478 0.78 -12.06 24.50
CA GLU A 478 -0.22 -12.20 25.56
C GLU A 478 -1.45 -11.33 25.30
N LYS A 479 -1.29 -10.17 24.66
CA LYS A 479 -2.37 -9.17 24.55
C LYS A 479 -2.86 -8.92 23.14
N LEU A 480 -2.07 -9.21 22.11
CA LEU A 480 -2.45 -8.88 20.73
C LEU A 480 -2.92 -10.09 19.93
N MET A 481 -2.91 -11.30 20.48
CA MET A 481 -3.34 -12.50 19.76
C MET A 481 -4.86 -12.61 19.61
N ASP A 482 -5.63 -11.87 20.40
CA ASP A 482 -7.07 -11.76 20.28
C ASP A 482 -7.56 -10.31 20.42
N ALA A 483 -8.87 -10.12 20.32
CA ALA A 483 -9.50 -8.81 20.33
C ALA A 483 -9.78 -8.27 21.75
N VAL A 484 -9.45 -8.99 22.83
CA VAL A 484 -9.80 -8.61 24.21
C VAL A 484 -9.12 -7.29 24.58
N PHE A 485 -7.78 -7.24 24.48
CA PHE A 485 -7.01 -6.05 24.82
C PHE A 485 -7.49 -4.83 24.02
N TRP A 486 -7.62 -4.95 22.70
CA TRP A 486 -8.03 -3.83 21.87
C TRP A 486 -9.46 -3.37 22.17
N ARG A 487 -10.38 -4.28 22.50
CA ARG A 487 -11.73 -3.89 22.94
C ARG A 487 -11.69 -3.08 24.23
N GLU A 488 -10.90 -3.50 25.22
CA GLU A 488 -10.75 -2.77 26.48
C GLU A 488 -10.04 -1.43 26.27
N TYR A 489 -8.97 -1.42 25.49
CA TYR A 489 -8.20 -0.22 25.21
C TYR A 489 -9.02 0.84 24.48
N LEU A 490 -9.82 0.45 23.48
CA LEU A 490 -10.70 1.37 22.78
C LEU A 490 -11.84 1.88 23.67
N LYS A 491 -12.43 1.04 24.56
CA LYS A 491 -13.47 1.46 25.52
C LYS A 491 -13.01 2.55 26.49
N ASN A 492 -11.71 2.64 26.76
CA ASN A 492 -11.16 3.69 27.61
C ASN A 492 -11.14 5.07 26.90
N GLY A 493 -11.30 5.10 25.57
CA GLY A 493 -11.72 6.29 24.84
C GLY A 493 -13.23 6.42 24.99
N LYS A 494 -13.74 7.61 25.29
CA LYS A 494 -15.19 7.84 25.46
C LYS A 494 -15.94 7.21 24.28
N TYR A 495 -16.68 6.11 24.54
CA TYR A 495 -17.84 5.49 23.85
C TYR A 495 -17.83 3.98 24.09
N THR A 496 -18.96 3.43 24.55
CA THR A 496 -19.17 2.00 24.77
C THR A 496 -19.28 1.25 23.43
N LEU A 497 -18.44 0.22 23.26
CA LEU A 497 -18.36 -0.67 22.09
C LEU A 497 -19.62 -1.48 21.80
#